data_AF-A0A2D9P3C0-F1
#
_entry.id   AF-A0A2D9P3C0-F1
#
_cell.length_a   1.000
_cell.length_b   1.000
_cell.length_c   1.000
_cell.angle_alpha   90.00
_cell.angle_beta   90.00
_cell.angle_gamma   90.00
#
_symmetry.space_group_name_H-M   'P 1'
#
loop_
_entity.id
_entity.type
_entity.pdbx_description
1 polymer ?
#
loop_
_entity_poly.entity_id
_entity_poly.type
_entity_poly.pdbx_seq_one_letter_code
_entity_poly.pdbx_strand_id
1 'polypeptide(L)' 'MLARSILLKNKKCCGNGCLMCPYEPKHAKDSNIVREEIIQICSNEELDLINKINVKIKTI' A
#
# COMPACT_ATOMS: atom_id res chain seq x y z
N MET A 1 -12.43 -1.16 -11.01
CA MET A 1 -11.00 -1.16 -10.62
C MET A 1 -10.85 -0.26 -9.40
N LEU A 2 -10.32 -0.76 -8.28
CA LEU A 2 -10.12 0.07 -7.07
C LEU A 2 -8.87 0.94 -7.24
N ALA A 3 -8.98 2.22 -6.91
CA ALA A 3 -7.85 3.13 -6.89
C ALA A 3 -6.87 2.76 -5.76
N ARG A 4 -5.56 3.00 -5.97
CA ARG A 4 -4.51 2.70 -5.00
C ARG A 4 -4.70 3.43 -3.66
N SER A 5 -5.14 4.68 -3.69
CA SER A 5 -5.49 5.45 -2.49
C SER A 5 -6.53 4.77 -1.60
N ILE A 6 -7.51 4.07 -2.18
CA ILE A 6 -8.51 3.27 -1.43
C ILE A 6 -7.83 2.08 -0.75
N LEU A 7 -6.91 1.41 -1.45
CA LEU A 7 -6.16 0.28 -0.91
C LEU A 7 -5.22 0.71 0.22
N LEU A 8 -4.60 1.89 0.11
CA LEU A 8 -3.77 2.48 1.16
C LEU A 8 -4.59 2.88 2.40
N LYS A 9 -5.79 3.45 2.21
CA LYS A 9 -6.72 3.75 3.31
C LYS A 9 -7.12 2.52 4.12
N ASN A 10 -7.16 1.35 3.50
CA ASN A 10 -7.46 0.08 4.19
C ASN A 10 -6.35 -0.38 5.14
N LYS A 11 -5.16 0.26 5.13
CA LYS A 11 -3.99 0.02 6.00
C LYS A 11 -3.32 -1.35 5.86
N LYS A 12 -4.01 -2.31 5.23
CA LYS A 12 -3.57 -3.68 5.01
C LYS A 12 -4.12 -4.24 3.71
N CYS A 13 -3.46 -5.28 3.21
CA CYS A 13 -3.85 -5.99 2.01
C CYS A 13 -5.11 -6.85 2.25
N CYS A 14 -6.05 -6.79 1.31
CA CYS A 14 -7.31 -7.54 1.39
C CYS A 14 -7.22 -8.99 0.87
N GLY A 15 -6.17 -9.33 0.12
CA GLY A 15 -6.00 -10.66 -0.50
C GLY A 15 -6.76 -10.89 -1.82
N ASN A 16 -7.49 -9.90 -2.33
CA ASN A 16 -8.42 -10.08 -3.47
C ASN A 16 -7.76 -9.95 -4.87
N GLY A 17 -6.44 -10.07 -5.00
CA GLY A 17 -5.80 -10.02 -6.33
C GLY A 17 -5.82 -8.64 -7.01
N CYS A 18 -5.88 -7.52 -6.28
CA CYS A 18 -5.97 -6.18 -6.87
C CYS A 18 -4.77 -5.87 -7.80
N LEU A 19 -5.05 -5.36 -9.00
CA LEU A 19 -4.01 -5.01 -10.00
C LEU A 19 -3.00 -3.97 -9.48
N MET A 20 -3.49 -2.98 -8.73
CA MET A 20 -2.68 -1.90 -8.14
C MET A 20 -2.38 -2.14 -6.65
N CYS A 21 -2.23 -3.40 -6.23
CA CYS A 21 -1.93 -3.72 -4.83
C CYS A 21 -0.65 -2.99 -4.39
N PRO A 22 -0.68 -2.16 -3.32
CA PRO A 22 0.50 -1.42 -2.87
C PRO A 22 1.38 -2.23 -1.90
N TYR A 23 0.91 -3.38 -1.43
CA TYR A 23 1.53 -4.12 -0.33
C TYR A 23 2.49 -5.24 -0.79
N GLU A 24 3.38 -5.67 0.11
CA GLU A 24 4.31 -6.79 -0.01
C GLU A 24 4.16 -7.78 1.15
N PRO A 25 4.02 -9.10 0.92
CA PRO A 25 3.89 -9.75 -0.38
C PRO A 25 2.59 -9.36 -1.10
N LYS A 26 2.63 -9.36 -2.44
CA LYS A 26 1.44 -9.06 -3.26
C LYS A 26 0.30 -10.01 -2.89
N HIS A 27 -0.87 -9.43 -2.64
CA HIS A 27 -2.11 -10.18 -2.36
C HIS A 27 -2.02 -11.11 -1.13
N ALA A 28 -1.00 -10.96 -0.29
CA ALA A 28 -0.96 -11.61 1.01
C ALA A 28 -1.90 -10.86 1.96
N LYS A 29 -3.01 -11.51 2.33
CA LYS A 29 -4.01 -10.92 3.24
C LYS A 29 -3.32 -10.45 4.53
N ASP A 30 -3.76 -9.30 5.02
CA ASP A 30 -3.25 -8.64 6.24
C ASP A 30 -1.80 -8.13 6.15
N SER A 31 -1.13 -8.23 5.00
CA SER A 31 0.13 -7.52 4.78
C SER A 31 -0.06 -6.02 4.96
N ASN A 32 0.80 -5.42 5.77
CA ASN A 32 0.84 -3.99 6.08
C ASN A 32 2.19 -3.37 5.72
N ILE A 33 2.94 -4.01 4.82
CA ILE A 33 4.21 -3.50 4.31
C ILE A 33 3.94 -2.93 2.93
N VAL A 34 4.18 -1.64 2.71
CA VAL A 34 4.06 -1.04 1.38
C VAL A 34 5.35 -1.25 0.62
N ARG A 35 5.23 -1.61 -0.66
CA ARG A 35 6.36 -1.82 -1.56
C ARG A 35 7.07 -0.51 -1.85
N GLU A 36 8.40 -0.54 -1.87
CA GLU A 36 9.22 0.64 -2.13
C GLU A 36 8.92 1.26 -3.50
N GLU A 37 8.73 0.44 -4.55
CA GLU A 37 8.42 0.97 -5.88
C GLU A 37 7.10 1.74 -5.92
N ILE A 38 6.19 1.46 -4.98
CA ILE A 38 4.92 2.17 -4.87
C ILE A 38 5.13 3.53 -4.21
N ILE A 39 5.99 3.60 -3.19
CA ILE A 39 6.34 4.85 -2.50
C ILE A 39 6.98 5.84 -3.48
N GLN A 40 7.85 5.35 -4.37
CA GLN A 40 8.52 6.19 -5.38
C GLN A 40 7.57 6.77 -6.43
N ILE A 41 6.42 6.15 -6.69
CA ILE A 41 5.43 6.59 -7.69
C ILE A 41 4.12 7.11 -7.07
N CYS A 42 4.06 7.19 -5.74
CA CYS A 42 2.90 7.71 -5.04
C CYS A 42 2.84 9.23 -5.18
N SER A 43 1.63 9.77 -5.28
CA SER A 43 1.45 11.22 -5.15
C SER A 43 1.69 11.66 -3.70
N ASN A 44 1.93 12.96 -3.49
CA ASN A 44 2.07 13.53 -2.14
C ASN A 44 0.87 13.18 -1.23
N GLU A 45 -0.34 13.14 -1.79
CA GLU A 45 -1.55 12.75 -1.06
C GLU A 45 -1.52 11.27 -0.60
N GLU A 46 -1.00 10.37 -1.44
CA GLU A 46 -0.85 8.96 -1.09
C GLU A 46 0.28 8.74 -0.08
N LEU A 47 1.37 9.50 -0.18
CA LEU A 47 2.46 9.51 0.81
C LEU A 47 1.96 10.00 2.16
N ASP A 48 1.13 11.04 2.21
CA ASP A 48 0.49 11.50 3.43
C ASP A 48 -0.39 10.41 4.06
N LEU A 49 -1.09 9.61 3.25
CA LEU A 49 -1.84 8.46 3.75
C LEU A 49 -0.90 7.42 4.35
N ILE A 50 0.20 7.08 3.66
CA ILE A 50 1.18 6.11 4.15
C ILE A 50 1.81 6.58 5.46
N ASN A 51 2.19 7.86 5.57
CA ASN A 51 2.82 8.42 6.77
C ASN A 51 1.85 8.56 7.94
N LYS A 52 0.57 8.86 7.69
CA LYS A 52 -0.47 8.94 8.74
C LYS A 52 -0.88 7.57 9.25
N ILE A 53 -0.68 6.53 8.47
CA ILE A 53 -1.05 5.18 8.82
C ILE A 53 0.21 4.48 9.35
N ASN A 54 0.10 3.71 10.43
CA ASN A 54 1.24 2.98 11.02
C ASN A 54 1.65 1.77 10.14
N VAL A 55 1.89 2.00 8.85
CA VAL A 55 2.31 1.03 7.85
C VAL A 55 3.82 0.88 7.93
N LYS A 56 4.32 -0.35 7.82
CA LYS A 56 5.76 -0.56 7.75
C LYS A 56 6.22 -0.22 6.33
N ILE A 57 7.13 0.74 6.23
CA ILE A 57 7.85 0.99 4.98
C ILE A 57 8.98 -0.02 4.91
N LYS A 58 9.10 -0.73 3.79
CA LYS A 58 10.26 -1.56 3.53
C LYS A 58 11.44 -0.63 3.24
N THR A 59 12.35 -0.50 4.20
CA THR A 59 13.64 0.16 4.03
C THR A 59 14.68 -0.93 3.79
N ILE A 60 15.48 -0.81 2.73
CA ILE A 60 16.66 -1.66 2.51
C ILE A 60 17.73 -1.34 3.55
#